data_AF-U4U550-F1
#
_entry.id   AF-U4U550-F1
#
_cell.length_a   1.000
_cell.length_b   1.000
_cell.length_c   1.000
_cell.angle_alpha   90.00
_cell.angle_beta   90.00
_cell.angle_gamma   90.00
#
_symmetry.space_group_name_H-M   'P 1'
#
loop_
_entity.id
_entity.type
_entity.pdbx_description
1 polymer ?
#
loop_
_entity_poly.entity_id
_entity_poly.type
_entity_poly.pdbx_seq_one_letter_code
_entity_poly.pdbx_strand_id
1 'polypeptide(L)'
;MEPASHHLSKEEQQYFRKLTEGIFGYSEQIRNERLKSLATDFHITLIAPDLCTFLKETVHYNLVFTDLTLLIYAVRAIKSLLSNAHVDLKPHIHLVLPTVLSCCLAKKISKYYDDNHWTLRDFSAAVAASICHSYSDELNNMKGRVIEIYLSAIRDNSKGLATTYGAIKGLSSFGEDSVKAHLLPNAMLISNKIHQSLEASNYGFYMDHQKQNVHEAKHVRNVMVTICAPILHKCRKINDGGLSYVREFGYLGKSLYIQVKNIESLEQAKSHQNQYVISSVARGGAQQWFQLG
;
A
#
# COMPACT_ATOMS: atom_id res chain seq x y z
N MET A 1 -29.65 -24.80 7.20
CA MET A 1 -28.51 -25.56 6.67
C MET A 1 -27.36 -25.35 7.63
N GLU A 2 -27.13 -26.31 8.51
CA GLU A 2 -25.95 -26.30 9.37
C GLU A 2 -24.69 -26.41 8.50
N PRO A 3 -23.64 -25.60 8.74
CA PRO A 3 -22.40 -25.76 8.00
C PRO A 3 -21.79 -27.10 8.43
N ALA A 4 -21.52 -27.97 7.45
CA ALA A 4 -20.83 -29.22 7.67
C ALA A 4 -19.49 -28.91 8.35
N SER A 5 -19.39 -29.25 9.64
CA SER A 5 -18.15 -29.28 10.40
C SER A 5 -17.31 -30.42 9.83
N HIS A 6 -16.60 -30.14 8.73
CA HIS A 6 -15.58 -31.05 8.24
C HIS A 6 -14.45 -31.06 9.26
N HIS A 7 -14.56 -31.96 10.23
CA HIS A 7 -13.58 -32.09 11.29
C HIS A 7 -12.28 -32.53 10.63
N LEU A 8 -11.27 -31.65 10.62
CA LEU A 8 -9.94 -31.94 10.08
C LEU A 8 -9.45 -33.29 10.64
N SER A 9 -8.86 -34.12 9.78
CA SER A 9 -8.21 -35.36 10.21
C SER A 9 -7.07 -35.05 11.19
N LYS A 10 -6.65 -36.05 11.97
CA LYS A 10 -5.51 -35.87 12.90
C LYS A 10 -4.24 -35.42 12.20
N GLU A 11 -4.02 -35.90 10.97
CA GLU A 11 -2.86 -35.53 10.16
C GLU A 11 -2.95 -34.09 9.66
N GLU A 12 -4.14 -33.67 9.20
CA GLU A 12 -4.39 -32.29 8.78
C GLU A 12 -4.27 -31.30 9.94
N GLN A 13 -4.76 -31.65 11.13
CA GLN A 13 -4.59 -30.83 12.34
C GLN A 13 -3.12 -30.70 12.73
N GLN A 14 -2.35 -31.78 12.65
CA GLN A 14 -0.92 -31.76 12.94
C GLN A 14 -0.16 -30.90 11.92
N TYR A 15 -0.55 -31.00 10.64
CA TYR A 15 0.00 -30.19 9.57
C TYR A 15 -0.33 -28.70 9.77
N PHE A 16 -1.60 -28.37 10.02
CA PHE A 16 -2.06 -27.02 10.32
C PHE A 16 -1.29 -26.40 11.49
N ARG A 17 -1.11 -27.15 12.58
CA ARG A 17 -0.33 -26.70 13.75
C ARG A 17 1.12 -26.39 13.38
N LYS A 18 1.82 -27.33 12.74
CA LYS A 18 3.22 -27.13 12.32
C LYS A 18 3.40 -25.96 11.36
N LEU A 19 2.41 -25.77 10.47
CA LEU A 19 2.39 -24.67 9.51
C LEU A 19 2.25 -23.33 10.23
N THR A 20 1.24 -23.20 11.09
CA THR A 20 0.97 -21.96 11.85
C THR A 20 2.09 -21.63 12.84
N GLU A 21 2.59 -22.60 13.61
CA GLU A 21 3.75 -22.42 14.50
C GLU A 21 5.00 -21.98 13.73
N GLY A 22 5.22 -22.51 12.52
CA GLY A 22 6.35 -22.11 11.70
C GLY A 22 6.20 -20.71 11.10
N ILE A 23 5.00 -20.31 10.68
CA ILE A 23 4.73 -18.96 10.14
C ILE A 23 4.89 -17.90 11.23
N PHE A 24 4.36 -18.15 12.43
CA PHE A 24 4.35 -17.20 13.55
C PHE A 24 5.50 -17.41 14.55
N GLY A 25 6.41 -18.34 14.27
CA GLY A 25 7.55 -18.67 15.12
C GLY A 25 8.70 -17.65 15.06
N TYR A 26 9.77 -17.90 15.80
CA TYR A 26 10.90 -16.96 15.91
C TYR A 26 11.84 -17.02 14.68
N SER A 27 12.05 -18.19 14.10
CA SER A 27 12.99 -18.39 12.98
C SER A 27 12.45 -17.86 11.66
N GLU A 28 13.16 -16.90 11.06
CA GLU A 28 12.83 -16.36 9.74
C GLU A 28 12.98 -17.39 8.62
N GLN A 29 13.98 -18.28 8.71
CA GLN A 29 14.21 -19.34 7.72
C GLN A 29 13.00 -20.29 7.65
N ILE A 30 12.57 -20.79 8.82
CA ILE A 30 11.39 -21.68 8.92
C ILE A 30 10.15 -20.97 8.41
N ARG A 31 9.95 -19.69 8.78
CA ARG A 31 8.82 -18.90 8.29
C ARG A 31 8.82 -18.81 6.77
N ASN A 32 9.95 -18.51 6.14
CA ASN A 32 10.05 -18.40 4.68
C ASN A 32 9.78 -19.74 3.99
N GLU A 33 10.25 -20.85 4.56
CA GLU A 33 9.93 -22.20 4.07
C GLU A 33 8.43 -22.48 4.15
N ARG A 34 7.79 -22.17 5.29
CA ARG A 34 6.34 -22.37 5.46
C ARG A 34 5.50 -21.50 4.55
N LEU A 35 5.91 -20.24 4.33
CA LEU A 35 5.25 -19.35 3.37
C LEU A 35 5.38 -19.87 1.93
N LYS A 36 6.54 -20.44 1.58
CA LYS A 36 6.73 -21.10 0.27
C LYS A 36 5.83 -22.33 0.13
N SER A 37 5.79 -23.20 1.14
CA SER A 37 4.88 -24.34 1.17
C SER A 37 3.42 -23.89 1.03
N LEU A 38 3.02 -22.83 1.73
CA LEU A 38 1.67 -22.28 1.66
C LEU A 38 1.28 -21.83 0.23
N ALA A 39 2.25 -21.37 -0.56
CA ALA A 39 2.06 -20.92 -1.93
C ALA A 39 2.07 -22.05 -2.97
N THR A 40 2.58 -23.25 -2.66
CA THR A 40 2.80 -24.32 -3.66
C THR A 40 2.12 -25.64 -3.34
N ASP A 41 1.85 -25.93 -2.06
CA ASP A 41 1.36 -27.24 -1.63
C ASP A 41 -0.15 -27.37 -1.89
N PHE A 42 -0.53 -28.50 -2.49
CA PHE A 42 -1.93 -28.84 -2.79
C PHE A 42 -2.73 -29.13 -1.51
N HIS A 43 -2.10 -29.70 -0.48
CA HIS A 43 -2.76 -30.09 0.77
C HIS A 43 -3.36 -28.90 1.53
N ILE A 44 -2.91 -27.67 1.23
CA ILE A 44 -3.49 -26.43 1.78
C ILE A 44 -4.98 -26.31 1.46
N THR A 45 -5.45 -26.86 0.35
CA THR A 45 -6.86 -26.81 -0.06
C THR A 45 -7.80 -27.40 0.99
N LEU A 46 -7.34 -28.42 1.71
CA LEU A 46 -8.11 -29.11 2.76
C LEU A 46 -8.25 -28.28 4.04
N ILE A 47 -7.23 -27.48 4.36
CA ILE A 47 -7.18 -26.64 5.58
C ILE A 47 -7.49 -25.16 5.30
N ALA A 48 -7.75 -24.78 4.05
CA ALA A 48 -7.91 -23.39 3.64
C ALA A 48 -9.04 -22.65 4.39
N PRO A 49 -10.23 -23.24 4.64
CA PRO A 49 -11.30 -22.58 5.39
C PRO A 49 -10.88 -22.24 6.83
N ASP A 50 -10.26 -23.19 7.52
CA ASP A 50 -9.79 -23.01 8.90
C ASP A 50 -8.62 -22.03 8.96
N LEU A 51 -7.71 -22.08 7.98
CA LEU A 51 -6.60 -21.14 7.88
C LEU A 51 -7.07 -19.71 7.63
N CYS A 52 -8.09 -19.49 6.78
CA CYS A 52 -8.66 -18.16 6.59
C CYS A 52 -9.30 -17.61 7.87
N THR A 53 -10.00 -18.47 8.62
CA THR A 53 -10.62 -18.10 9.91
C THR A 53 -9.54 -17.78 10.95
N PHE A 54 -8.53 -18.64 11.08
CA PHE A 54 -7.40 -18.42 11.96
C PHE A 54 -6.63 -17.13 11.65
N LEU A 55 -6.37 -16.83 10.37
CA LEU A 55 -5.68 -15.60 9.97
C LEU A 55 -6.51 -14.35 10.28
N LYS A 56 -7.84 -14.40 10.07
CA LYS A 56 -8.76 -13.34 10.46
C LYS A 56 -8.69 -13.07 11.97
N GLU A 57 -8.80 -14.13 12.78
CA GLU A 57 -8.74 -14.01 14.25
C GLU A 57 -7.39 -13.51 14.72
N THR A 58 -6.30 -14.05 14.16
CA THR A 58 -4.93 -13.61 14.45
C THR A 58 -4.75 -12.12 14.19
N VAL A 59 -5.22 -11.62 13.04
CA VAL A 59 -5.16 -10.19 12.75
C VAL A 59 -6.03 -9.40 13.71
N HIS A 60 -7.25 -9.86 14.02
CA HIS A 60 -8.13 -9.18 14.95
C HIS A 60 -7.49 -9.00 16.34
N TYR A 61 -6.95 -10.07 16.92
CA TYR A 61 -6.25 -10.00 18.21
C TYR A 61 -5.02 -9.09 18.15
N ASN A 62 -4.20 -9.22 17.10
CA ASN A 62 -2.96 -8.43 17.00
C ASN A 62 -3.21 -6.95 16.66
N LEU A 63 -4.36 -6.58 16.10
CA LEU A 63 -4.79 -5.18 16.00
C LEU A 63 -5.14 -4.59 17.37
N VAL A 64 -5.72 -5.39 18.28
CA VAL A 64 -6.02 -4.98 19.66
C VAL A 64 -4.74 -4.87 20.49
N PHE A 65 -3.85 -5.86 20.40
CA PHE A 65 -2.58 -5.87 21.13
C PHE A 65 -1.48 -5.01 20.48
N THR A 66 -1.70 -4.54 19.26
CA THR A 66 -0.76 -3.71 18.47
C THR A 66 0.60 -4.37 18.21
N ASP A 67 0.61 -5.69 17.99
CA ASP A 67 1.81 -6.43 17.59
C ASP A 67 2.02 -6.32 16.07
N LEU A 68 2.83 -5.32 15.68
CA LEU A 68 3.15 -5.05 14.28
C LEU A 68 3.81 -6.26 13.59
N THR A 69 4.62 -7.03 14.32
CA THR A 69 5.38 -8.15 13.76
C THR A 69 4.45 -9.29 13.36
N LEU A 70 3.53 -9.67 14.24
CA LEU A 70 2.55 -10.71 13.95
C LEU A 70 1.57 -10.29 12.85
N LEU A 71 1.20 -9.00 12.79
CA LEU A 71 0.40 -8.47 11.68
C LEU A 71 1.13 -8.59 10.33
N ILE A 72 2.44 -8.29 10.29
CA ILE A 72 3.26 -8.48 9.08
C ILE A 72 3.25 -9.95 8.66
N TYR A 73 3.45 -10.88 9.59
CA TYR A 73 3.45 -12.32 9.28
C TYR A 73 2.10 -12.80 8.77
N ALA A 74 1.00 -12.32 9.37
CA ALA A 74 -0.34 -12.67 8.93
C ALA A 74 -0.63 -12.19 7.50
N VAL A 75 -0.30 -10.94 7.15
CA VAL A 75 -0.52 -10.43 5.78
C VAL A 75 0.40 -11.14 4.78
N ARG A 76 1.63 -11.52 5.17
CA ARG A 76 2.53 -12.34 4.32
C ARG A 76 1.97 -13.74 4.08
N ALA A 77 1.37 -14.36 5.09
CA ALA A 77 0.68 -15.64 4.96
C ALA A 77 -0.52 -15.53 4.01
N ILE A 78 -1.36 -14.50 4.17
CA ILE A 78 -2.47 -14.22 3.24
C ILE A 78 -1.96 -14.06 1.80
N LYS A 79 -0.89 -13.28 1.58
CA LYS A 79 -0.33 -13.10 0.23
C LYS A 79 0.19 -14.42 -0.36
N SER A 80 0.82 -15.25 0.45
CA SER A 80 1.34 -16.55 -0.01
C SER A 80 0.18 -17.50 -0.36
N LEU A 81 -0.86 -17.52 0.48
CA LEU A 81 -2.09 -18.29 0.24
C LEU A 81 -2.79 -17.84 -1.05
N LEU A 82 -2.91 -16.53 -1.30
CA LEU A 82 -3.47 -15.97 -2.54
C LEU A 82 -2.66 -16.30 -3.80
N SER A 83 -1.40 -16.70 -3.65
CA SER A 83 -0.53 -17.07 -4.77
C SER A 83 -0.56 -18.57 -5.06
N ASN A 84 -1.28 -19.36 -4.26
CA ASN A 84 -1.41 -20.80 -4.46
C ASN A 84 -2.48 -21.10 -5.51
N ALA A 85 -2.06 -21.65 -6.65
CA ALA A 85 -2.95 -21.99 -7.76
C ALA A 85 -3.90 -23.15 -7.46
N HIS A 86 -3.60 -23.97 -6.45
CA HIS A 86 -4.41 -25.13 -6.08
C HIS A 86 -5.61 -24.77 -5.18
N VAL A 87 -5.56 -23.63 -4.50
CA VAL A 87 -6.58 -23.23 -3.51
C VAL A 87 -7.57 -22.26 -4.14
N ASP A 88 -8.84 -22.67 -4.25
CA ASP A 88 -9.91 -21.74 -4.59
C ASP A 88 -10.30 -20.91 -3.35
N LEU A 89 -9.82 -19.67 -3.29
CA LEU A 89 -10.15 -18.75 -2.21
C LEU A 89 -11.42 -17.95 -2.46
N LYS A 90 -12.07 -18.07 -3.62
CA LYS A 90 -13.29 -17.33 -3.95
C LYS A 90 -14.36 -17.44 -2.84
N PRO A 91 -14.62 -18.61 -2.23
CA PRO A 91 -15.57 -18.73 -1.12
C PRO A 91 -15.16 -17.95 0.13
N HIS A 92 -13.86 -17.69 0.33
CA HIS A 92 -13.30 -17.11 1.55
C HIS A 92 -12.85 -15.64 1.41
N ILE A 93 -12.96 -15.03 0.22
CA ILE A 93 -12.56 -13.62 0.01
C ILE A 93 -13.30 -12.66 0.94
N HIS A 94 -14.55 -12.94 1.28
CA HIS A 94 -15.33 -12.14 2.23
C HIS A 94 -14.74 -12.11 3.65
N LEU A 95 -13.88 -13.08 4.01
CA LEU A 95 -13.12 -13.08 5.26
C LEU A 95 -11.74 -12.43 5.08
N VAL A 96 -11.05 -12.78 3.99
CA VAL A 96 -9.66 -12.38 3.76
C VAL A 96 -9.54 -10.89 3.42
N LEU A 97 -10.39 -10.38 2.51
CA LEU A 97 -10.30 -9.00 2.05
C LEU A 97 -10.53 -7.99 3.18
N PRO A 98 -11.59 -8.08 4.01
CA PRO A 98 -11.77 -7.17 5.14
C PRO A 98 -10.64 -7.24 6.17
N THR A 99 -10.03 -8.43 6.34
CA THR A 99 -8.88 -8.62 7.23
C THR A 99 -7.68 -7.80 6.76
N VAL A 100 -7.34 -7.87 5.46
CA VAL A 100 -6.26 -7.08 4.87
C VAL A 100 -6.57 -5.58 4.88
N LEU A 101 -7.83 -5.20 4.61
CA LEU A 101 -8.26 -3.80 4.68
C LEU A 101 -8.14 -3.23 6.10
N SER A 102 -8.40 -4.05 7.12
CA SER A 102 -8.21 -3.67 8.52
C SER A 102 -6.75 -3.34 8.83
N CYS A 103 -5.78 -4.16 8.39
CA CYS A 103 -4.35 -3.85 8.52
C CYS A 103 -3.94 -2.56 7.78
N CYS A 104 -4.58 -2.28 6.65
CA CYS A 104 -4.32 -1.08 5.86
C CYS A 104 -4.88 0.20 6.52
N LEU A 105 -6.10 0.15 7.09
CA LEU A 105 -6.87 1.32 7.50
C LEU A 105 -7.03 1.50 9.02
N ALA A 106 -6.61 0.53 9.84
CA ALA A 106 -6.73 0.61 11.29
C ALA A 106 -6.10 1.88 11.85
N LYS A 107 -6.73 2.45 12.89
CA LYS A 107 -6.29 3.71 13.51
C LYS A 107 -4.92 3.58 14.16
N LYS A 108 -4.67 2.46 14.84
CA LYS A 108 -3.40 2.14 15.52
C LYS A 108 -3.05 0.68 15.24
N ILE A 109 -1.83 0.43 14.75
CA ILE A 109 -1.35 -0.91 14.39
C ILE A 109 0.01 -1.24 15.01
N SER A 110 0.64 -0.27 15.68
CA SER A 110 1.89 -0.41 16.40
C SER A 110 1.78 0.22 17.78
N LYS A 111 2.63 -0.24 18.70
CA LYS A 111 2.68 0.28 20.07
C LYS A 111 3.29 1.68 20.09
N TYR A 112 4.35 1.89 19.31
CA TYR A 112 5.10 3.14 19.22
C TYR A 112 4.83 3.85 17.89
N TYR A 113 4.92 5.18 17.89
CA TYR A 113 4.60 6.01 16.71
C TYR A 113 5.73 6.08 15.68
N ASP A 114 6.95 5.73 16.09
CA ASP A 114 8.18 5.68 15.29
C ASP A 114 8.42 4.29 14.68
N ASP A 115 7.65 3.28 15.09
CA ASP A 115 7.61 1.97 14.44
C ASP A 115 7.27 2.14 12.95
N ASN A 116 7.94 1.38 12.08
CA ASN A 116 7.73 1.43 10.63
C ASN A 116 6.45 0.70 10.18
N HIS A 117 5.32 1.10 10.77
CA HIS A 117 4.01 0.57 10.47
C HIS A 117 3.52 0.92 9.06
N TRP A 118 4.13 1.94 8.44
CA TRP A 118 3.87 2.38 7.07
C TRP A 118 4.09 1.25 6.06
N THR A 119 5.13 0.43 6.29
CA THR A 119 5.45 -0.71 5.43
C THR A 119 4.34 -1.76 5.44
N LEU A 120 3.72 -2.03 6.59
CA LEU A 120 2.58 -2.94 6.67
C LEU A 120 1.37 -2.38 5.92
N ARG A 121 1.09 -1.07 6.02
CA ARG A 121 -0.01 -0.42 5.30
C ARG A 121 0.19 -0.49 3.79
N ASP A 122 1.41 -0.22 3.33
CA ASP A 122 1.82 -0.34 1.92
C ASP A 122 1.62 -1.75 1.39
N PHE A 123 2.11 -2.74 2.14
CA PHE A 123 1.98 -4.13 1.77
C PHE A 123 0.51 -4.58 1.77
N SER A 124 -0.26 -4.19 2.77
CA SER A 124 -1.69 -4.50 2.86
C SER A 124 -2.49 -3.86 1.70
N ALA A 125 -2.18 -2.62 1.32
CA ALA A 125 -2.78 -1.96 0.17
C ALA A 125 -2.49 -2.73 -1.14
N ALA A 126 -1.24 -3.16 -1.34
CA ALA A 126 -0.86 -3.95 -2.51
C ALA A 126 -1.56 -5.32 -2.54
N VAL A 127 -1.67 -6.00 -1.39
CA VAL A 127 -2.39 -7.28 -1.29
C VAL A 127 -3.89 -7.08 -1.55
N ALA A 128 -4.52 -6.06 -1.00
CA ALA A 128 -5.94 -5.75 -1.25
C ALA A 128 -6.21 -5.47 -2.74
N ALA A 129 -5.32 -4.71 -3.40
CA ALA A 129 -5.40 -4.48 -4.84
C ALA A 129 -5.23 -5.79 -5.63
N SER A 130 -4.30 -6.66 -5.25
CA SER A 130 -4.12 -7.99 -5.86
C SER A 130 -5.40 -8.83 -5.75
N ILE A 131 -6.06 -8.84 -4.59
CA ILE A 131 -7.35 -9.53 -4.40
C ILE A 131 -8.40 -8.93 -5.34
N CYS A 132 -8.49 -7.61 -5.42
CA CYS A 132 -9.46 -6.95 -6.29
C CYS A 132 -9.22 -7.25 -7.76
N HIS A 133 -7.97 -7.29 -8.23
CA HIS A 133 -7.67 -7.66 -9.61
C HIS A 133 -8.02 -9.11 -9.94
N SER A 134 -7.86 -10.03 -9.00
CA SER A 134 -8.11 -11.46 -9.24
C SER A 134 -9.59 -11.84 -9.09
N TYR A 135 -10.35 -11.18 -8.22
CA TYR A 135 -11.69 -11.63 -7.82
C TYR A 135 -12.82 -10.64 -8.10
N SER A 136 -12.52 -9.40 -8.55
CA SER A 136 -13.58 -8.43 -8.88
C SER A 136 -14.05 -8.64 -10.32
N ASP A 137 -15.36 -8.58 -10.50
CA ASP A 137 -16.01 -8.56 -11.82
C ASP A 137 -17.14 -7.51 -11.82
N GLU A 138 -17.80 -7.33 -12.97
CA GLU A 138 -18.89 -6.36 -13.14
C GLU A 138 -20.13 -6.71 -12.30
N LEU A 139 -20.36 -8.00 -12.02
CA LEU A 139 -21.52 -8.48 -11.27
C LEU A 139 -21.36 -8.23 -9.77
N ASN A 140 -20.19 -8.51 -9.23
CA ASN A 140 -19.90 -8.40 -7.80
C ASN A 140 -19.42 -7.00 -7.40
N ASN A 141 -18.92 -6.19 -8.35
CA ASN A 141 -18.43 -4.83 -8.15
C ASN A 141 -17.55 -4.67 -6.89
N MET A 142 -16.69 -5.64 -6.62
CA MET A 142 -15.89 -5.66 -5.39
C MET A 142 -14.88 -4.52 -5.37
N LYS A 143 -14.19 -4.25 -6.50
CA LYS A 143 -13.24 -3.13 -6.64
C LYS A 143 -13.92 -1.78 -6.34
N GLY A 144 -15.13 -1.54 -6.86
CA GLY A 144 -15.88 -0.31 -6.59
C GLY A 144 -16.20 -0.14 -5.10
N ARG A 145 -16.63 -1.21 -4.43
CA ARG A 145 -16.87 -1.20 -2.98
C ARG A 145 -15.59 -0.91 -2.17
N VAL A 146 -14.45 -1.47 -2.57
CA VAL A 146 -13.16 -1.21 -1.92
C VAL A 146 -12.70 0.24 -2.13
N ILE A 147 -12.89 0.80 -3.33
CA ILE A 147 -12.62 2.22 -3.61
C ILE A 147 -13.44 3.11 -2.69
N GLU A 148 -14.74 2.82 -2.51
CA GLU A 148 -15.61 3.60 -1.61
C GLU A 148 -15.19 3.48 -0.14
N ILE A 149 -14.68 2.33 0.31
CA ILE A 149 -14.10 2.19 1.66
C ILE A 149 -12.90 3.15 1.82
N TYR A 150 -12.00 3.22 0.84
CA TYR A 150 -10.87 4.14 0.89
C TYR A 150 -11.29 5.61 0.81
N LEU A 151 -12.25 5.95 -0.05
CA LEU A 151 -12.79 7.31 -0.16
C LEU A 151 -13.50 7.75 1.11
N SER A 152 -14.29 6.87 1.72
CA SER A 152 -14.94 7.12 3.01
C SER A 152 -13.91 7.41 4.10
N ALA A 153 -12.83 6.63 4.16
CA ALA A 153 -11.73 6.86 5.10
C ALA A 153 -11.02 8.22 4.89
N ILE A 154 -10.93 8.70 3.64
CA ILE A 154 -10.37 10.03 3.32
C ILE A 154 -11.35 11.15 3.71
N ARG A 155 -12.64 10.98 3.43
CA ARG A 155 -13.67 12.02 3.62
C ARG A 155 -14.13 12.16 5.08
N ASP A 156 -14.03 11.09 5.87
CA ASP A 156 -14.43 11.09 7.28
C ASP A 156 -13.38 11.82 8.14
N ASN A 157 -13.75 12.96 8.73
CA ASN A 157 -12.89 13.78 9.59
C ASN A 157 -12.55 13.13 10.93
N SER A 158 -13.28 12.09 11.35
CA SER A 158 -12.96 11.32 12.56
C SER A 158 -11.74 10.39 12.36
N LYS A 159 -11.37 10.10 11.12
CA LYS A 159 -10.23 9.23 10.78
C LYS A 159 -8.92 10.01 10.80
N GLY A 160 -7.93 9.46 11.49
CA GLY A 160 -6.59 10.04 11.62
C GLY A 160 -5.76 9.96 10.34
N LEU A 161 -4.57 10.57 10.39
CA LEU A 161 -3.65 10.64 9.26
C LEU A 161 -3.08 9.27 8.87
N ALA A 162 -2.81 8.40 9.85
CA ALA A 162 -2.40 7.02 9.57
C ALA A 162 -3.44 6.21 8.75
N THR A 163 -4.74 6.38 9.03
CA THR A 163 -5.82 5.76 8.23
C THR A 163 -5.91 6.40 6.85
N THR A 164 -5.79 7.73 6.77
CA THR A 164 -5.77 8.48 5.50
C THR A 164 -4.61 8.02 4.61
N TYR A 165 -3.43 7.78 5.18
CA TYR A 165 -2.26 7.22 4.48
C TYR A 165 -2.58 5.87 3.83
N GLY A 166 -3.17 4.95 4.61
CA GLY A 166 -3.56 3.63 4.10
C GLY A 166 -4.54 3.73 2.93
N ALA A 167 -5.51 4.63 3.01
CA ALA A 167 -6.46 4.88 1.93
C ALA A 167 -5.81 5.45 0.66
N ILE A 168 -4.87 6.40 0.81
CA ILE A 168 -4.09 6.96 -0.30
C ILE A 168 -3.31 5.86 -1.01
N LYS A 169 -2.59 5.02 -0.25
CA LYS A 169 -1.84 3.90 -0.80
C LYS A 169 -2.77 2.89 -1.48
N GLY A 170 -3.89 2.53 -0.85
CA GLY A 170 -4.91 1.64 -1.40
C GLY A 170 -5.43 2.12 -2.76
N LEU A 171 -5.84 3.39 -2.88
CA LEU A 171 -6.29 3.96 -4.14
C LEU A 171 -5.19 3.98 -5.20
N SER A 172 -3.96 4.29 -4.81
CA SER A 172 -2.82 4.32 -5.75
C SER A 172 -2.44 2.94 -6.28
N SER A 173 -2.68 1.87 -5.51
CA SER A 173 -2.42 0.48 -5.92
C SER A 173 -3.35 0.00 -7.05
N PHE A 174 -4.43 0.72 -7.37
CA PHE A 174 -5.28 0.44 -8.52
C PHE A 174 -4.81 1.10 -9.83
N GLY A 175 -3.71 1.87 -9.81
CA GLY A 175 -3.11 2.47 -11.01
C GLY A 175 -3.41 3.96 -11.18
N GLU A 176 -2.85 4.55 -12.25
CA GLU A 176 -2.91 6.00 -12.50
C GLU A 176 -4.33 6.53 -12.69
N ASP A 177 -5.22 5.76 -13.31
CA ASP A 177 -6.60 6.19 -13.55
C ASP A 177 -7.39 6.29 -12.25
N SER A 178 -7.14 5.39 -11.30
CA SER A 178 -7.69 5.48 -9.94
C SER A 178 -7.21 6.75 -9.23
N VAL A 179 -5.92 7.08 -9.37
CA VAL A 179 -5.38 8.32 -8.79
C VAL A 179 -6.03 9.57 -9.40
N LYS A 180 -6.19 9.60 -10.73
CA LYS A 180 -6.85 10.73 -11.43
C LYS A 180 -8.32 10.85 -11.05
N ALA A 181 -9.04 9.74 -10.99
CA ALA A 181 -10.48 9.73 -10.75
C ALA A 181 -10.85 9.93 -9.28
N HIS A 182 -10.01 9.50 -8.34
CA HIS A 182 -10.36 9.42 -6.92
C HIS A 182 -9.44 10.23 -6.02
N LEU A 183 -8.12 10.18 -6.22
CA LEU A 183 -7.18 10.83 -5.31
C LEU A 183 -7.04 12.33 -5.58
N LEU A 184 -6.85 12.74 -6.85
CA LEU A 184 -6.73 14.16 -7.22
C LEU A 184 -7.96 14.99 -6.82
N PRO A 185 -9.21 14.55 -7.05
CA PRO A 185 -10.38 15.33 -6.64
C PRO A 185 -10.51 15.51 -5.13
N ASN A 186 -9.95 14.59 -4.32
CA ASN A 186 -9.96 14.68 -2.87
C ASN A 186 -8.65 15.27 -2.29
N ALA A 187 -7.71 15.71 -3.14
CA ALA A 187 -6.40 16.19 -2.70
C ALA A 187 -6.48 17.44 -1.81
N MET A 188 -7.42 18.36 -2.08
CA MET A 188 -7.66 19.53 -1.22
C MET A 188 -8.14 19.13 0.18
N LEU A 189 -9.03 18.14 0.28
CA LEU A 189 -9.49 17.63 1.58
C LEU A 189 -8.35 17.03 2.39
N ILE A 190 -7.52 16.20 1.74
CA ILE A 190 -6.32 15.61 2.36
C ILE A 190 -5.36 16.70 2.79
N SER A 191 -5.15 17.71 1.94
CA SER A 191 -4.30 18.85 2.24
C SER A 191 -4.76 19.62 3.48
N ASN A 192 -6.06 19.85 3.62
CA ASN A 192 -6.63 20.54 4.77
C ASN A 192 -6.46 19.72 6.06
N LYS A 193 -6.64 18.39 6.00
CA LYS A 193 -6.38 17.49 7.14
C LYS A 193 -4.92 17.54 7.60
N ILE A 194 -3.97 17.53 6.67
CA ILE A 194 -2.54 17.67 6.97
C ILE A 194 -2.29 19.01 7.66
N HIS A 195 -2.83 20.10 7.10
CA HIS A 195 -2.62 21.44 7.62
C HIS A 195 -3.18 21.59 9.05
N GLN A 196 -4.42 21.16 9.29
CA GLN A 196 -5.06 21.17 10.61
C GLN A 196 -4.26 20.38 11.65
N SER A 197 -3.72 19.21 11.27
CA SER A 197 -2.90 18.39 12.17
C SER A 197 -1.57 19.09 12.53
N LEU A 198 -0.96 19.80 11.58
CA LEU A 198 0.25 20.58 11.81
C LEU A 198 -0.01 21.83 12.66
N GLU A 199 -1.11 22.54 12.42
CA GLU A 199 -1.49 23.74 13.20
C GLU A 199 -1.86 23.40 14.64
N ALA A 200 -2.64 22.32 14.86
CA ALA A 200 -2.92 21.81 16.19
C ALA A 200 -1.63 21.45 16.96
N SER A 201 -0.57 21.15 16.21
CA SER A 201 0.75 20.87 16.75
C SER A 201 1.63 22.10 16.94
N ASN A 202 1.10 23.33 16.86
CA ASN A 202 1.84 24.56 17.16
C ASN A 202 1.36 25.26 18.45
N TYR A 203 0.14 24.95 18.92
CA TYR A 203 -0.50 25.64 20.06
C TYR A 203 -0.50 24.83 21.37
N GLY A 204 0.06 23.62 21.39
CA GLY A 204 0.10 22.74 22.56
C GLY A 204 1.42 22.80 23.34
N PHE A 205 1.35 22.57 24.67
CA PHE A 205 2.52 22.22 25.48
C PHE A 205 3.16 20.92 24.95
N TYR A 206 4.50 20.86 24.89
CA TYR A 206 5.28 19.77 24.28
C TYR A 206 4.92 18.37 24.80
N MET A 207 4.10 17.62 24.04
CA MET A 207 3.69 16.24 24.38
C MET A 207 3.94 15.25 23.23
N ASP A 208 4.07 13.96 23.52
CA ASP A 208 4.35 12.91 22.52
C ASP A 208 3.30 12.81 21.39
N HIS A 209 2.03 13.12 21.69
CA HIS A 209 0.96 13.17 20.68
C HIS A 209 1.22 14.21 19.58
N GLN A 210 1.89 15.31 19.91
CA GLN A 210 2.24 16.36 18.95
C GLN A 210 3.33 15.89 17.98
N LYS A 211 4.33 15.16 18.49
CA LYS A 211 5.38 14.55 17.67
C LYS A 211 4.80 13.52 16.71
N GLN A 212 3.89 12.68 17.18
CA GLN A 212 3.18 11.71 16.36
C GLN A 212 2.40 12.39 15.23
N ASN A 213 1.59 13.40 15.53
CA ASN A 213 0.81 14.13 14.52
C ASN A 213 1.70 14.76 13.43
N VAL A 214 2.79 15.41 13.84
CA VAL A 214 3.76 15.99 12.89
C VAL A 214 4.44 14.90 12.05
N HIS A 215 4.77 13.76 12.65
CA HIS A 215 5.36 12.62 11.95
C HIS A 215 4.39 12.04 10.91
N GLU A 216 3.15 11.75 11.30
CA GLU A 216 2.11 11.26 10.39
C GLU A 216 1.80 12.26 9.26
N ALA A 217 1.70 13.56 9.58
CA ALA A 217 1.47 14.62 8.59
C ALA A 217 2.57 14.68 7.54
N LYS A 218 3.84 14.52 7.95
CA LYS A 218 4.98 14.42 7.02
C LYS A 218 4.87 13.18 6.13
N HIS A 219 4.50 12.03 6.68
CA HIS A 219 4.31 10.79 5.90
C HIS A 219 3.19 10.92 4.87
N VAL A 220 2.03 11.45 5.26
CA VAL A 220 0.87 11.67 4.35
C VAL A 220 1.23 12.69 3.26
N ARG A 221 1.90 13.78 3.62
CA ARG A 221 2.38 14.77 2.65
C ARG A 221 3.31 14.13 1.63
N ASN A 222 4.31 13.39 2.10
CA ASN A 222 5.32 12.77 1.23
C ASN A 222 4.69 11.76 0.27
N VAL A 223 3.80 10.91 0.75
CA VAL A 223 3.15 9.90 -0.10
C VAL A 223 2.23 10.55 -1.15
N MET A 224 1.50 11.61 -0.80
CA MET A 224 0.69 12.38 -1.75
C MET A 224 1.55 12.99 -2.86
N VAL A 225 2.67 13.61 -2.49
CA VAL A 225 3.58 14.23 -3.45
C VAL A 225 4.21 13.18 -4.38
N THR A 226 4.68 12.06 -3.83
CA THR A 226 5.28 10.96 -4.60
C THR A 226 4.31 10.36 -5.61
N ILE A 227 3.04 10.17 -5.23
CA ILE A 227 2.03 9.54 -6.09
C ILE A 227 1.46 10.53 -7.12
N CYS A 228 1.13 11.75 -6.70
CA CYS A 228 0.41 12.69 -7.55
C CYS A 228 1.33 13.46 -8.51
N ALA A 229 2.56 13.78 -8.11
CA ALA A 229 3.43 14.62 -8.95
C ALA A 229 3.77 14.02 -10.33
N PRO A 230 4.11 12.73 -10.48
CA PRO A 230 4.34 12.14 -11.80
C PRO A 230 3.11 12.18 -12.71
N ILE A 231 1.91 12.04 -12.13
CA ILE A 231 0.66 12.08 -12.88
C ILE A 231 0.31 13.52 -13.30
N LEU A 232 0.51 14.48 -12.40
CA LEU A 232 0.31 15.90 -12.68
C LEU A 232 1.29 16.41 -13.74
N HIS A 233 2.55 15.96 -13.71
CA HIS A 233 3.54 16.24 -14.76
C HIS A 233 3.05 15.80 -16.15
N LYS A 234 2.51 14.58 -16.25
CA LYS A 234 1.95 14.06 -17.52
C LYS A 234 0.71 14.84 -18.00
N CYS A 235 -0.14 15.27 -17.06
CA CYS A 235 -1.44 15.87 -17.39
C CYS A 235 -1.42 17.39 -17.49
N ARG A 236 -0.42 18.08 -16.92
CA ARG A 236 -0.40 19.54 -16.79
C ARG A 236 0.95 20.13 -17.12
N LYS A 237 0.97 21.03 -18.12
CA LYS A 237 2.11 21.87 -18.46
C LYS A 237 1.80 23.33 -18.12
N ILE A 238 1.64 23.62 -16.82
CA ILE A 238 1.37 24.98 -16.33
C ILE A 238 2.62 25.49 -15.63
N ASN A 239 3.05 26.70 -15.97
CA ASN A 239 4.23 27.35 -15.41
C ASN A 239 3.89 28.73 -14.85
N ASP A 240 3.06 28.75 -13.81
CA ASP A 240 2.54 29.96 -13.16
C ASP A 240 3.15 30.18 -11.77
N GLY A 241 4.35 29.62 -11.53
CA GLY A 241 5.01 29.67 -10.22
C GLY A 241 4.31 28.86 -9.13
N GLY A 242 3.32 28.02 -9.48
CA GLY A 242 2.61 27.14 -8.56
C GLY A 242 1.32 27.73 -7.98
N LEU A 243 0.87 28.89 -8.46
CA LEU A 243 -0.37 29.53 -8.00
C LEU A 243 -1.61 28.65 -8.23
N SER A 244 -1.74 28.05 -9.40
CA SER A 244 -2.83 27.12 -9.72
C SER A 244 -2.79 25.87 -8.84
N TYR A 245 -1.58 25.36 -8.54
CA TYR A 245 -1.42 24.22 -7.64
C TYR A 245 -1.86 24.55 -6.21
N VAL A 246 -1.53 25.72 -5.69
CA VAL A 246 -1.99 26.16 -4.36
C VAL A 246 -3.49 26.35 -4.34
N ARG A 247 -4.07 26.94 -5.40
CA ARG A 247 -5.53 27.13 -5.50
C ARG A 247 -6.29 25.81 -5.50
N GLU A 248 -5.77 24.78 -6.14
CA GLU A 248 -6.48 23.50 -6.31
C GLU A 248 -6.13 22.47 -5.22
N PHE A 249 -4.90 22.45 -4.74
CA PHE A 249 -4.41 21.44 -3.80
C PHE A 249 -4.09 22.00 -2.41
N GLY A 250 -4.35 23.29 -2.16
CA GLY A 250 -4.16 23.93 -0.86
C GLY A 250 -2.69 23.91 -0.39
N TYR A 251 -2.50 23.57 0.90
CA TYR A 251 -1.18 23.38 1.53
C TYR A 251 -0.24 22.46 0.74
N LEU A 252 -0.74 21.40 0.09
CA LEU A 252 0.08 20.50 -0.73
C LEU A 252 0.55 21.12 -2.06
N GLY A 253 -0.11 22.17 -2.54
CA GLY A 253 0.10 22.73 -3.87
C GLY A 253 1.54 23.13 -4.15
N LYS A 254 2.18 23.85 -3.23
CA LYS A 254 3.58 24.26 -3.40
C LYS A 254 4.54 23.07 -3.48
N SER A 255 4.37 22.06 -2.63
CA SER A 255 5.20 20.85 -2.64
C SER A 255 4.99 20.02 -3.90
N LEU A 256 3.75 19.92 -4.39
CA LEU A 256 3.43 19.24 -5.65
C LEU A 256 4.08 19.96 -6.83
N TYR A 257 3.94 21.28 -6.93
CA TYR A 257 4.54 22.07 -7.99
C TYR A 257 6.07 21.92 -8.04
N ILE A 258 6.74 22.05 -6.89
CA ILE A 258 8.19 21.87 -6.79
C ILE A 258 8.59 20.48 -7.28
N GLN A 259 7.86 19.44 -6.85
CA GLN A 259 8.18 18.08 -7.27
C GLN A 259 7.95 17.85 -8.76
N VAL A 260 6.90 18.42 -9.35
CA VAL A 260 6.67 18.38 -10.80
C VAL A 260 7.83 19.03 -11.55
N LYS A 261 8.27 20.22 -11.11
CA LYS A 261 9.45 20.89 -11.71
C LYS A 261 10.76 20.12 -11.55
N ASN A 262 10.93 19.42 -10.43
CA ASN A 262 12.06 18.52 -10.25
C ASN A 262 12.01 17.33 -11.21
N ILE A 263 10.83 16.78 -11.49
CA ILE A 263 10.68 15.69 -12.48
C ILE A 263 10.99 16.22 -13.89
N GLU A 264 10.45 17.39 -14.27
CA GLU A 264 10.73 18.04 -15.55
C GLU A 264 12.25 18.25 -15.75
N SER A 265 12.96 18.77 -14.75
CA SER A 265 14.39 19.03 -14.86
C SER A 265 15.23 17.76 -14.94
N LEU A 266 14.85 16.70 -14.21
CA LEU A 266 15.51 15.39 -14.30
C LEU A 266 15.32 14.74 -15.67
N GLU A 267 14.14 14.86 -16.28
CA GLU A 267 13.88 14.36 -17.64
C GLU A 267 14.68 15.13 -18.70
N GLN A 268 14.78 16.45 -18.55
CA GLN A 268 15.63 17.28 -19.41
C GLN A 268 17.10 16.89 -19.26
N ALA A 269 17.61 16.71 -18.04
CA ALA A 269 19.00 16.30 -17.80
C ALA A 269 19.33 14.94 -18.44
N LYS A 270 18.43 13.96 -18.32
CA LYS A 270 18.57 12.64 -18.98
C LYS A 270 18.55 12.75 -20.50
N SER A 271 17.72 13.63 -21.05
CA SER A 271 17.64 13.86 -22.51
C SER A 271 18.95 14.46 -23.05
N HIS A 272 19.52 15.44 -22.35
CA HIS A 272 20.82 16.01 -22.70
C HIS A 272 21.93 14.95 -22.58
N GLN A 273 21.96 14.17 -21.50
CA GLN A 273 22.97 13.11 -21.31
C GLN A 273 22.90 12.04 -22.42
N ASN A 274 21.70 11.62 -22.82
CA ASN A 274 21.53 10.69 -23.94
C ASN A 274 21.98 11.30 -25.28
N GLN A 275 21.69 12.59 -25.53
CA GLN A 275 22.21 13.29 -26.72
C GLN A 275 23.74 13.35 -26.73
N TYR A 276 24.39 13.61 -25.58
CA TYR A 276 25.84 13.59 -25.47
C TYR A 276 26.42 12.21 -25.78
N VAL A 277 25.84 11.13 -25.23
CA VAL A 277 26.27 9.74 -25.49
C VAL A 277 26.09 9.36 -26.96
N ILE A 278 24.96 9.70 -27.58
CA ILE A 278 24.74 9.44 -29.01
C ILE A 278 25.77 10.22 -29.85
N SER A 279 26.05 11.48 -29.51
CA SER A 279 27.02 12.31 -30.23
C SER A 279 28.48 11.84 -30.04
N SER A 280 28.82 11.21 -28.91
CA SER A 280 30.15 10.67 -28.66
C SER A 280 30.35 9.32 -29.34
N VAL A 281 29.32 8.46 -29.36
CA VAL A 281 29.33 7.20 -30.13
C VAL A 281 29.41 7.48 -31.63
N ALA A 282 28.65 8.46 -32.15
CA ALA A 282 28.72 8.87 -33.55
C ALA A 282 30.13 9.40 -33.93
N ARG A 283 30.77 10.18 -33.04
CA ARG A 283 32.14 10.68 -33.24
C ARG A 283 33.20 9.57 -33.15
N GLY A 284 33.07 8.65 -32.20
CA GLY A 284 33.98 7.50 -32.06
C GLY A 284 33.86 6.50 -33.22
N GLY A 285 32.64 6.28 -33.72
CA GLY A 285 32.39 5.52 -34.93
C GLY A 285 33.03 6.16 -36.15
N ALA A 286 32.84 7.46 -36.37
CA ALA A 286 33.44 8.18 -37.51
C ALA A 286 34.97 8.17 -37.52
N GLN A 287 35.63 8.15 -36.35
CA GLN A 287 37.09 8.06 -36.27
C GLN A 287 37.65 6.66 -36.64
N GLN A 288 36.88 5.58 -36.46
CA GLN A 288 37.31 4.24 -36.86
C GLN A 288 37.31 4.02 -38.38
N TRP A 289 36.49 4.74 -39.14
CA TRP A 289 36.51 4.67 -40.62
C TRP A 289 37.68 5.42 -41.24
N PHE A 290 38.23 6.44 -40.56
CA PHE A 290 39.36 7.23 -41.06
C PHE A 290 40.74 6.58 -40.81
N GLN A 291 40.83 5.49 -40.04
CA GLN A 291 42.10 4.77 -39.79
C GLN A 291 42.27 3.49 -40.64
N LEU A 292 41.32 3.19 -41.53
CA LEU A 292 41.34 2.00 -42.41
C LEU A 292 41.38 2.36 -43.91
N GLY A 293 41.75 3.60 -44.25
CA GLY A 293 41.94 4.07 -45.63
C GLY A 293 43.40 4.26 -45.99
#